data_AF-Q12CJ6-F1
#
_entry.id   AF-Q12CJ6-F1
#
_cell.length_a   1.000
_cell.length_b   1.000
_cell.length_c   1.000
_cell.angle_alpha   90.00
_cell.angle_beta   90.00
_cell.angle_gamma   90.00
#
_symmetry.space_group_name_H-M   'P 1'
#
loop_
_entity.id
_entity.type
_entity.pdbx_description
1 polymer ?
#
loop_
_entity_poly.entity_id
_entity_poly.type
_entity_poly.pdbx_seq_one_letter_code
_entity_poly.pdbx_strand_id
1 'polypeptide(L)'
;MALARVSAGDAAVERDIFIEFQRANEGDAALLEQAVADGDIAQVKRLAHLIKGACAMVGALALANVCERIERASRDGDWKTIVVSMIEFEQELTELNRYLAEVQGPATS
;
A
#
# COMPACT_ATOMS: atom_id res chain seq x y z
N MET A 1 -16.68 -3.95 -4.25
CA MET A 1 -15.45 -3.27 -3.80
C MET A 1 -15.63 -1.76 -3.88
N ALA A 2 -14.90 -0.99 -3.08
CA ALA A 2 -14.95 0.48 -3.14
C ALA A 2 -14.57 0.99 -4.55
N LEU A 3 -13.57 0.36 -5.17
CA LEU A 3 -13.13 0.65 -6.53
C LEU A 3 -14.26 0.64 -7.57
N ALA A 4 -15.05 -0.44 -7.67
CA ALA A 4 -16.17 -0.54 -8.62
C ALA A 4 -17.25 0.55 -8.45
N ARG A 5 -17.37 1.13 -7.24
CA ARG A 5 -18.26 2.28 -7.00
C ARG A 5 -17.64 3.59 -7.48
N VAL A 6 -16.32 3.75 -7.34
CA VAL A 6 -15.58 4.94 -7.78
C VAL A 6 -15.45 4.97 -9.30
N SER A 7 -15.25 3.83 -9.94
CA SER A 7 -15.17 3.69 -11.40
C SER A 7 -16.52 3.65 -12.11
N ALA A 8 -17.63 3.58 -11.37
CA ALA A 8 -18.95 3.25 -11.90
C ALA A 8 -18.98 1.94 -12.73
N GLY A 9 -18.01 1.04 -12.52
CA GLY A 9 -17.84 -0.20 -13.28
C GLY A 9 -17.17 -0.05 -14.64
N ASP A 10 -16.63 1.13 -14.97
CA ASP A 10 -15.88 1.37 -16.20
C ASP A 10 -14.45 0.83 -16.07
N ALA A 11 -14.11 -0.17 -16.89
CA ALA A 11 -12.82 -0.83 -16.87
C ALA A 11 -11.63 0.08 -17.25
N ALA A 12 -11.86 1.13 -18.05
CA ALA A 12 -10.81 2.11 -18.36
C ALA A 12 -10.54 3.01 -17.14
N VAL A 13 -11.60 3.45 -16.46
CA VAL A 13 -11.48 4.24 -15.22
C VAL A 13 -10.85 3.41 -14.10
N GLU A 14 -11.19 2.13 -13.97
CA GLU A 14 -10.53 1.23 -13.02
C GLU A 14 -9.04 1.10 -13.27
N ARG A 15 -8.64 0.96 -14.55
CA ARG A 15 -7.23 0.90 -14.94
C ARG A 15 -6.49 2.19 -14.58
N ASP A 16 -7.07 3.35 -14.87
CA ASP A 16 -6.46 4.64 -14.53
C ASP A 16 -6.30 4.82 -13.01
N ILE A 17 -7.30 4.42 -12.22
CA ILE A 17 -7.21 4.43 -10.76
C ILE A 17 -6.09 3.50 -10.28
N PHE A 18 -5.94 2.31 -10.86
CA PHE A 18 -4.87 1.39 -10.50
C PHE A 18 -3.48 1.94 -10.84
N ILE A 19 -3.30 2.59 -11.99
CA ILE A 19 -2.04 3.22 -12.38
C ILE A 19 -1.66 4.33 -11.41
N GLU A 20 -2.61 5.21 -11.06
CA GLU A 20 -2.36 6.30 -10.13
C GLU A 20 -2.09 5.78 -8.72
N PHE A 21 -2.86 4.79 -8.27
CA PHE A 21 -2.63 4.08 -7.02
C PHE A 21 -1.21 3.50 -6.96
N GLN A 22 -0.77 2.81 -8.01
CA GLN A 22 0.56 2.18 -8.05
C GLN A 22 1.67 3.21 -7.87
N ARG A 23 1.61 4.32 -8.61
CA ARG A 23 2.60 5.40 -8.52
C ARG A 23 2.65 6.04 -7.14
N ALA A 24 1.49 6.36 -6.56
CA ALA A 24 1.43 6.92 -5.22
C ALA A 24 1.97 5.94 -4.18
N ASN A 25 1.55 4.68 -4.25
CA ASN A 25 1.91 3.63 -3.31
C ASN A 25 3.41 3.30 -3.33
N GLU A 26 4.06 3.30 -4.50
CA GLU A 26 5.52 3.14 -4.61
C GLU A 26 6.28 4.27 -3.90
N GLY A 27 5.83 5.52 -4.08
CA GLY A 27 6.42 6.67 -3.39
C GLY A 27 6.24 6.61 -1.88
N ASP A 28 5.03 6.31 -1.42
CA ASP A 28 4.73 6.19 0.01
C ASP A 28 5.46 5.02 0.67
N ALA A 29 5.62 3.89 -0.03
CA ALA A 29 6.38 2.74 0.45
C ALA A 29 7.86 3.08 0.66
N ALA A 30 8.50 3.73 -0.30
CA ALA A 30 9.90 4.17 -0.17
C ALA A 30 10.08 5.15 0.99
N LEU A 31 9.13 6.07 1.19
CA LEU A 31 9.13 6.97 2.34
C LEU A 31 8.93 6.23 3.66
N LEU A 32 8.13 5.16 3.68
CA LEU A 32 7.92 4.35 4.88
C LEU A 32 9.20 3.61 5.26
N GLU A 33 9.86 2.99 4.30
CA GLU A 33 11.17 2.33 4.49
C GLU A 33 12.20 3.31 5.05
N GLN A 34 12.29 4.52 4.48
CA GLN A 34 13.20 5.55 4.96
C GLN A 34 12.86 6.01 6.39
N ALA A 35 11.57 6.24 6.69
CA ALA A 35 11.14 6.61 8.04
C ALA A 35 11.45 5.52 9.07
N VAL A 36 11.36 4.24 8.68
CA VAL A 36 11.82 3.12 9.51
C VAL A 36 13.34 3.19 9.69
N ALA A 37 14.12 3.37 8.63
CA ALA A 37 15.58 3.46 8.74
C ALA A 37 16.04 4.63 9.64
N ASP A 38 15.33 5.75 9.60
CA ASP A 38 15.64 6.96 10.39
C ASP A 38 15.11 6.92 11.83
N GLY A 39 14.32 5.90 12.19
CA GLY A 39 13.70 5.81 13.52
C GLY A 39 12.57 6.83 13.75
N ASP A 40 12.03 7.44 12.69
CA ASP A 40 10.98 8.45 12.79
C ASP A 40 9.60 7.80 12.95
N ILE A 41 9.29 7.43 14.19
CA ILE A 41 8.04 6.74 14.54
C ILE A 41 6.78 7.55 14.19
N ALA A 42 6.86 8.88 14.21
CA ALA A 42 5.74 9.74 13.85
C ALA A 42 5.46 9.64 12.34
N GLN A 43 6.53 9.65 11.53
CA GLN A 43 6.44 9.52 10.09
C GLN A 43 6.06 8.10 9.67
N VAL A 44 6.55 7.06 10.34
CA VAL A 44 6.12 5.65 10.15
C VAL A 44 4.62 5.52 10.36
N LYS A 45 4.09 6.01 11.49
CA LYS A 45 2.64 5.97 11.78
C LYS A 45 1.82 6.64 10.68
N ARG A 46 2.25 7.83 10.24
CA ARG A 46 1.53 8.61 9.22
C ARG A 46 1.50 7.90 7.87
N LEU A 47 2.63 7.37 7.41
CA LEU A 47 2.73 6.69 6.12
C LEU A 47 1.97 5.36 6.13
N ALA A 48 2.10 4.57 7.20
CA ALA A 48 1.33 3.34 7.37
C ALA A 48 -0.19 3.60 7.31
N HIS A 49 -0.67 4.68 7.94
CA HIS A 49 -2.08 5.05 7.86
C HIS A 49 -2.53 5.41 6.42
N LEU A 50 -1.70 6.16 5.70
CA LEU A 50 -1.99 6.62 4.35
C LEU A 50 -2.01 5.46 3.35
N ILE A 51 -0.98 4.61 3.36
CA ILE A 51 -0.88 3.41 2.51
C ILE A 51 -2.05 2.47 2.77
N LYS A 52 -2.39 2.23 4.06
CA LYS A 52 -3.56 1.43 4.44
C LYS A 52 -4.85 1.93 3.78
N GLY A 53 -5.08 3.25 3.82
CA GLY A 53 -6.25 3.88 3.22
C GLY A 53 -6.31 3.64 1.71
N ALA A 54 -5.21 3.90 1.01
CA ALA A 54 -5.10 3.69 -0.43
C ALA A 54 -5.36 2.21 -0.80
N CYS A 55 -4.71 1.28 -0.10
CA CYS A 55 -4.87 -0.16 -0.31
C CYS A 55 -6.31 -0.63 -0.08
N ALA A 56 -6.99 -0.13 0.94
CA ALA A 56 -8.38 -0.49 1.22
C ALA A 56 -9.35 -0.02 0.12
N MET A 57 -9.08 1.12 -0.54
CA MET A 57 -9.92 1.60 -1.64
C MET A 57 -9.86 0.68 -2.86
N VAL A 58 -8.66 0.20 -3.19
CA VAL A 58 -8.40 -0.65 -4.36
C VAL A 58 -8.52 -2.15 -4.06
N GLY A 59 -8.75 -2.52 -2.80
CA GLY A 59 -8.95 -3.91 -2.36
C GLY A 59 -7.67 -4.71 -2.09
N ALA A 60 -6.52 -4.05 -1.98
CA ALA A 60 -5.26 -4.66 -1.57
C ALA A 60 -5.24 -4.93 -0.05
N LEU A 61 -6.14 -5.82 0.41
CA LEU A 61 -6.43 -6.00 1.83
C LEU A 61 -5.24 -6.57 2.63
N ALA A 62 -4.41 -7.43 2.03
CA ALA A 62 -3.26 -8.00 2.70
C ALA A 62 -2.23 -6.92 3.08
N LEU A 63 -1.84 -6.08 2.12
CA LEU A 63 -0.96 -4.93 2.36
C LEU A 63 -1.59 -3.92 3.35
N ALA A 64 -2.91 -3.68 3.26
CA ALA A 64 -3.61 -2.82 4.21
C ALA A 64 -3.54 -3.34 5.66
N ASN A 65 -3.65 -4.65 5.87
CA ASN A 65 -3.56 -5.28 7.19
C ASN A 65 -2.14 -5.17 7.79
N VAL A 66 -1.11 -5.32 6.96
CA VAL A 66 0.28 -5.11 7.41
C VAL A 66 0.49 -3.65 7.82
N CYS A 67 0.00 -2.70 7.02
CA CYS A 67 0.06 -1.28 7.36
C CYS A 67 -0.69 -0.95 8.65
N GLU A 68 -1.83 -1.59 8.90
CA GLU A 68 -2.54 -1.43 10.18
C GLU A 68 -1.70 -1.91 11.37
N ARG A 69 -0.99 -3.03 11.24
CA ARG A 69 -0.08 -3.53 12.29
C ARG A 69 1.07 -2.56 12.54
N ILE A 70 1.69 -2.03 11.48
CA ILE A 70 2.76 -1.02 11.59
C ILE A 70 2.22 0.25 12.27
N GLU A 71 1.03 0.74 11.87
CA GLU A 71 0.39 1.91 12.46
C GLU A 71 0.12 1.72 13.97
N ARG A 72 -0.38 0.54 14.37
CA ARG A 72 -0.63 0.20 15.78
C ARG A 72 0.68 0.12 16.57
N ALA A 73 1.66 -0.63 16.07
CA ALA A 73 2.97 -0.74 16.72
C ALA A 73 3.67 0.62 16.88
N SER A 74 3.49 1.53 15.91
CA SER A 74 4.01 2.90 15.98
C SER A 74 3.32 3.76 17.06
N ARG A 75 2.06 3.48 17.39
CA ARG A 75 1.37 4.15 18.52
C ARG A 75 1.92 3.69 19.86
N ASP A 76 2.30 2.42 19.95
CA ASP A 76 2.76 1.78 21.18
C ASP A 76 4.28 1.89 21.40
N GLY A 77 5.02 2.44 20.43
CA GLY A 77 6.48 2.49 20.50
C GLY A 77 7.16 1.15 20.24
N ASP A 78 6.44 0.15 19.73
CA ASP A 78 6.93 -1.21 19.55
C ASP A 78 7.75 -1.35 18.25
N TRP A 79 9.00 -0.90 18.35
CA TRP A 79 9.93 -0.92 17.22
C TRP A 79 10.21 -2.33 16.68
N LYS A 80 10.22 -3.33 17.57
CA LYS A 80 10.46 -4.72 17.17
C LYS A 80 9.35 -5.20 16.24
N THR A 81 8.09 -4.91 16.57
CA THR A 81 6.95 -5.26 15.73
C THR A 81 6.93 -4.47 14.42
N ILE A 82 7.36 -3.21 14.41
CA ILE A 82 7.50 -2.42 13.18
C ILE A 82 8.49 -3.10 12.23
N VAL A 83 9.72 -3.39 12.69
CA VAL A 83 10.77 -4.00 11.86
C VAL A 83 10.35 -5.38 11.34
N VAL A 84 9.73 -6.22 12.18
CA VAL A 84 9.22 -7.53 11.72
C VAL A 84 8.11 -7.37 10.68
N SER A 85 7.21 -6.41 10.88
CA SER A 85 6.10 -6.17 9.94
C SER A 85 6.57 -5.55 8.62
N MET A 86 7.74 -4.87 8.59
CA MET A 86 8.33 -4.38 7.33
C MET A 86 8.75 -5.51 6.38
N ILE A 87 9.16 -6.67 6.92
CA ILE A 87 9.49 -7.84 6.09
C ILE A 87 8.24 -8.33 5.35
N GLU A 88 7.11 -8.40 6.06
CA GLU A 88 5.83 -8.78 5.46
C GLU A 88 5.31 -7.67 4.51
N PHE A 89 5.57 -6.40 4.82
CA PHE A 89 5.18 -5.28 3.98
C PHE A 89 5.84 -5.35 2.61
N GLU A 90 7.16 -5.59 2.55
CA GLU A 90 7.90 -5.74 1.29
C GLU A 90 7.40 -6.92 0.45
N GLN A 91 7.04 -8.04 1.10
CA GLN A 91 6.47 -9.21 0.45
C GLN A 91 5.11 -8.87 -0.18
N GLU A 92 4.17 -8.33 0.61
CA GLU A 92 2.83 -7.99 0.13
C GLU A 92 2.87 -6.89 -0.94
N LEU A 93 3.80 -5.94 -0.86
CA LEU A 93 4.01 -4.93 -1.88
C LEU A 93 4.49 -5.56 -3.20
N THR A 94 5.40 -6.53 -3.12
CA THR A 94 5.89 -7.27 -4.29
C THR A 94 4.77 -8.09 -4.95
N GLU A 95 3.95 -8.77 -4.15
CA GLU A 95 2.79 -9.53 -4.64
C GLU A 95 1.75 -8.62 -5.31
N LEU A 96 1.45 -7.48 -4.70
CA LEU A 96 0.53 -6.49 -5.26
C LEU A 96 1.04 -5.94 -6.59
N ASN A 97 2.31 -5.55 -6.67
CA ASN A 97 2.91 -5.03 -7.90
C ASN A 97 2.88 -6.07 -9.03
N ARG A 98 3.10 -7.36 -8.72
CA ARG A 98 2.97 -8.44 -9.70
C ARG A 98 1.54 -8.57 -10.21
N TYR A 99 0.56 -8.59 -9.31
CA TYR A 99 -0.85 -8.65 -9.67
C TYR A 99 -1.26 -7.47 -10.57
N LEU A 100 -0.85 -6.25 -10.21
CA LEU A 100 -1.15 -5.06 -11.01
C LEU A 100 -0.52 -5.13 -12.40
N ALA A 101 0.70 -5.65 -12.53
CA ALA A 101 1.33 -5.86 -13.83
C ALA A 101 0.58 -6.88 -14.72
N GLU A 102 0.03 -7.94 -14.13
CA GLU A 102 -0.78 -8.95 -14.84
C GLU A 102 -2.12 -8.38 -15.32
N VAL A 103 -2.80 -7.60 -14.46
CA VAL A 103 -4.09 -6.97 -14.79
C VAL A 103 -3.94 -5.85 -15.82
N GLN A 104 -2.79 -5.16 -15.83
CA GLN A 104 -2.45 -4.13 -16.81
C GLN A 104 -1.85 -4.70 -18.11
N GLY A 105 -1.98 -6.01 -18.38
CA GLY A 105 -1.50 -6.69 -19.60
C GLY A 105 -1.75 -5.89 -20.89
N PRO A 106 -0.93 -6.13 -21.95
CA PRO A 106 -0.69 -5.17 -23.04
C PRO A 106 -1.99 -4.60 -23.56
N ALA A 107 -2.06 -3.26 -23.64
CA ALA A 107 -3.12 -2.57 -24.35
C ALA A 107 -3.33 -3.28 -25.69
N THR A 108 -4.47 -3.96 -25.84
CA THR A 108 -4.87 -4.55 -27.11
C THR A 108 -4.82 -3.42 -28.12
N SER A 109 -3.83 -3.50 -29.02
CA SER A 109 -3.66 -2.60 -30.16
C SER A 109 -4.84 -2.68 -31.11
#